data_AF-A0A2K8WTJ6-F1
#
_entry.id   AF-A0A2K8WTJ6-F1
#
_cell.length_a   1.000
_cell.length_b   1.000
_cell.length_c   1.000
_cell.angle_alpha   90.00
_cell.angle_beta   90.00
_cell.angle_gamma   90.00
#
_symmetry.space_group_name_H-M   'P 1'
#
loop_
_entity.id
_entity.type
_entity.pdbx_description
1 polymer ?
#
loop_
_entity_poly.entity_id
_entity_poly.type
_entity_poly.pdbx_seq_one_letter_code
_entity_poly.pdbx_strand_id
1 'polypeptide(L)'
;MKKKDYEDFIDQDLMPKLTRQIASKLQNSQEELQRCKWAEGEANTDTDFSYLAGQKAKNIFQEIISLYPLFKNKITVEVQSPDLKIFFTILDSKITIKRKIELKSGYTEKANDVIIPGSTIGKLDINIWVIFVLRKNNNRQFDIRYGRYYKGLKITENDLFQDRTPRPRLAWSGFQKIEDNPDDKVVEKDKEWIKRYAQVAVNRIINNKINKSSWQDDLVIEIIKYLLHNPEILEEIMDKLSIDKNRLIAKIKNIENN
;
A
#
# COMPACT_ATOMS: atom_id res chain seq x y z
N MET A 1 -14.25 29.48 -8.15
CA MET A 1 -13.36 28.32 -8.01
C MET A 1 -14.17 27.09 -8.38
N LYS A 2 -13.70 26.33 -9.37
CA LYS A 2 -14.36 25.11 -9.86
C LYS A 2 -14.00 23.93 -8.95
N LYS A 3 -14.76 22.84 -9.02
CA LYS A 3 -14.47 21.60 -8.29
C LYS A 3 -13.02 21.13 -8.49
N LYS A 4 -12.51 21.22 -9.72
CA LYS A 4 -11.15 20.80 -10.07
C LYS A 4 -10.07 21.57 -9.29
N ASP A 5 -10.23 22.88 -9.10
CA ASP A 5 -9.30 23.70 -8.32
C ASP A 5 -9.17 23.20 -6.86
N TYR A 6 -10.29 22.75 -6.27
CA TYR A 6 -10.29 22.14 -4.93
C TYR A 6 -9.66 20.75 -4.92
N GLU A 7 -9.93 19.94 -5.95
CA GLU A 7 -9.30 18.61 -6.08
C GLU A 7 -7.78 18.75 -6.21
N ASP A 8 -7.30 19.68 -7.02
CA ASP A 8 -5.86 19.93 -7.21
C ASP A 8 -5.21 20.41 -5.92
N PHE A 9 -5.80 21.39 -5.23
CA PHE A 9 -5.32 21.82 -3.92
C PHE A 9 -5.31 20.67 -2.91
N ILE A 10 -6.38 19.87 -2.86
CA ILE A 10 -6.45 18.73 -1.93
C ILE A 10 -5.35 17.72 -2.23
N ASP A 11 -5.14 17.37 -3.50
CA ASP A 11 -4.23 16.29 -3.90
C ASP A 11 -2.76 16.67 -3.88
N GLN A 12 -2.44 17.90 -4.28
CA GLN A 12 -1.07 18.38 -4.48
C GLN A 12 -0.52 19.08 -3.24
N ASP A 13 -1.36 19.80 -2.48
CA ASP A 13 -0.91 20.55 -1.31
C ASP A 13 -1.33 19.92 0.01
N LEU A 14 -2.63 19.68 0.17
CA LEU A 14 -3.21 19.36 1.48
C LEU A 14 -2.89 17.93 1.90
N MET A 15 -3.16 16.93 1.05
CA MET A 15 -2.99 15.52 1.38
C MET A 15 -1.54 15.15 1.75
N PRO A 16 -0.50 15.56 0.98
CA PRO A 16 0.88 15.26 1.36
C PRO A 16 1.26 15.84 2.73
N LYS A 17 0.88 17.10 2.99
CA LYS A 17 1.15 17.77 4.28
C LYS A 17 0.37 17.13 5.42
N LEU A 18 -0.90 16.81 5.19
CA LEU A 18 -1.78 16.18 6.17
C LEU A 18 -1.23 14.80 6.55
N THR A 19 -0.85 13.95 5.58
CA THR A 19 -0.27 12.63 5.84
C THR A 19 1.02 12.73 6.66
N ARG A 20 1.97 13.59 6.27
CA ARG A 20 3.23 13.77 7.01
C ARG A 20 2.98 14.25 8.43
N GLN A 21 2.13 15.26 8.61
CA GLN A 21 1.89 15.82 9.95
C GLN A 21 1.15 14.83 10.84
N ILE A 22 0.21 14.03 10.32
CA ILE A 22 -0.42 12.94 11.08
C ILE A 22 0.65 11.93 11.52
N ALA A 23 1.52 11.50 10.60
CA ALA A 23 2.60 10.58 10.91
C ALA A 23 3.56 11.13 11.99
N SER A 24 3.93 12.41 11.88
CA SER A 24 4.76 13.09 12.89
C SER A 24 4.07 13.17 14.25
N LYS A 25 2.78 13.52 14.28
CA LYS A 25 2.03 13.58 15.55
C LYS A 25 1.89 12.21 16.20
N LEU A 26 1.66 11.16 15.40
CA LEU A 26 1.65 9.77 15.87
C LEU A 26 3.01 9.35 16.42
N GLN A 27 4.12 9.72 15.79
CA GLN A 27 5.47 9.42 16.30
C GLN A 27 5.65 9.98 17.72
N ASN A 28 5.10 11.16 17.99
CA ASN A 28 5.18 11.83 19.29
C ASN A 28 4.14 11.32 20.31
N SER A 29 3.22 10.46 19.89
CA SER A 29 2.11 9.92 20.71
C SER A 29 2.40 8.50 21.21
N GLN A 30 3.63 8.21 21.65
CA GLN A 30 4.05 6.86 22.05
C GLN A 30 3.17 6.26 23.15
N GLU A 31 2.85 7.03 24.20
CA GLU A 31 1.97 6.55 25.29
C GLU A 31 0.55 6.24 24.81
N GLU A 32 0.00 7.04 23.89
CA GLU A 32 -1.32 6.79 23.33
C GLU A 32 -1.30 5.52 22.47
N LEU A 33 -0.23 5.31 21.69
CA LEU A 33 -0.02 4.10 20.90
C LEU A 33 0.17 2.84 21.76
N GLN A 34 0.83 2.95 22.92
CA GLN A 34 0.94 1.85 23.89
C GLN A 34 -0.43 1.44 24.46
N ARG A 35 -1.37 2.39 24.57
CA ARG A 35 -2.73 2.14 25.06
C ARG A 35 -3.67 1.55 24.00
N CYS A 36 -3.30 1.62 22.72
CA CYS A 36 -4.08 0.99 21.65
C CYS A 36 -4.08 -0.54 21.82
N LYS A 37 -5.22 -1.16 21.59
CA LYS A 37 -5.29 -2.60 21.35
C LYS A 37 -4.74 -2.90 19.97
N TRP A 38 -3.78 -3.81 19.91
CA TRP A 38 -3.15 -4.24 18.67
C TRP A 38 -3.47 -5.71 18.42
N ALA A 39 -3.85 -6.04 17.19
CA ALA A 39 -4.04 -7.41 16.78
C ALA A 39 -2.68 -8.13 16.62
N GLU A 40 -2.68 -9.44 16.86
CA GLU A 40 -1.52 -10.31 16.55
C GLU A 40 -1.42 -10.62 15.04
N GLY A 41 -2.43 -10.24 14.24
CA GLY A 41 -2.55 -10.53 12.79
C GLY A 41 -2.64 -9.28 11.90
N GLU A 42 -3.54 -9.30 10.91
CA GLU A 42 -3.66 -8.21 9.93
C GLU A 42 -4.07 -6.86 10.56
N ALA A 43 -3.36 -5.80 10.15
CA ALA A 43 -3.53 -4.44 10.64
C ALA A 43 -4.92 -3.81 10.38
N ASN A 44 -5.74 -4.42 9.52
CA ASN A 44 -7.10 -3.96 9.23
C ASN A 44 -8.05 -4.04 10.43
N THR A 45 -7.63 -4.70 11.51
CA THR A 45 -8.37 -4.83 12.77
C THR A 45 -7.85 -3.92 13.90
N ASP A 46 -6.80 -3.13 13.65
CA ASP A 46 -6.25 -2.16 14.62
C ASP A 46 -7.12 -0.89 14.70
N THR A 47 -8.33 -1.06 15.25
CA THR A 47 -9.35 0.01 15.32
C THR A 47 -8.93 1.17 16.20
N ASP A 48 -8.23 0.89 17.31
CA ASP A 48 -7.77 1.93 18.24
C ASP A 48 -6.72 2.84 17.59
N PHE A 49 -5.80 2.24 16.83
CA PHE A 49 -4.84 2.99 16.03
C PHE A 49 -5.54 3.85 14.97
N SER A 50 -6.51 3.28 14.25
CA SER A 50 -7.29 4.02 13.25
C SER A 50 -8.03 5.20 13.86
N TYR A 51 -8.62 5.01 15.05
CA TYR A 51 -9.30 6.05 15.79
C TYR A 51 -8.33 7.16 16.24
N LEU A 52 -7.19 6.78 16.83
CA LEU A 52 -6.16 7.73 17.26
C LEU A 52 -5.67 8.58 16.07
N ALA A 53 -5.34 7.94 14.96
CA ALA A 53 -4.93 8.62 13.73
C ALA A 53 -6.02 9.56 13.20
N GLY A 54 -7.29 9.15 13.26
CA GLY A 54 -8.43 9.96 12.87
C GLY A 54 -8.64 11.20 13.74
N GLN A 55 -8.43 11.09 15.05
CA GLN A 55 -8.47 12.23 15.96
C GLN A 55 -7.35 13.23 15.67
N LYS A 56 -6.11 12.74 15.46
CA LYS A 56 -5.00 13.63 15.08
C LYS A 56 -5.26 14.32 13.73
N ALA A 57 -5.82 13.60 12.76
CA ALA A 57 -6.11 14.13 11.42
C ALA A 57 -7.04 15.36 11.45
N LYS A 58 -8.08 15.34 12.29
CA LYS A 58 -9.01 16.48 12.42
C LYS A 58 -8.32 17.75 12.92
N ASN A 59 -7.50 17.62 13.98
CA ASN A 59 -6.78 18.75 14.55
C ASN A 59 -5.75 19.32 13.56
N ILE A 60 -4.98 18.43 12.94
CA ILE A 60 -3.93 18.79 11.97
C ILE A 60 -4.54 19.44 10.73
N PHE A 61 -5.69 18.98 10.26
CA PHE A 61 -6.39 19.65 9.17
C PHE A 61 -6.69 21.11 9.50
N GLN A 62 -7.17 21.41 10.71
CA GLN A 62 -7.47 22.79 11.13
C GLN A 62 -6.20 23.65 11.17
N GLU A 63 -5.10 23.09 11.65
CA GLU A 63 -3.79 23.76 11.66
C GLU A 63 -3.33 24.08 10.23
N ILE A 64 -3.34 23.08 9.32
CA ILE A 64 -2.88 23.26 7.93
C ILE A 64 -3.79 24.23 7.18
N ILE A 65 -5.12 24.03 7.20
CA ILE A 65 -6.05 24.83 6.39
C ILE A 65 -6.03 26.31 6.82
N SER A 66 -5.66 26.60 8.07
CA SER A 66 -5.50 27.97 8.56
C SER A 66 -4.41 28.76 7.83
N LEU A 67 -3.41 28.07 7.27
CA LEU A 67 -2.33 28.64 6.46
C LEU A 67 -2.78 28.98 5.03
N TYR A 68 -4.00 28.63 4.65
CA TYR A 68 -4.55 28.83 3.33
C TYR A 68 -5.82 29.69 3.38
N PRO A 69 -5.69 31.03 3.48
CA PRO A 69 -6.84 31.94 3.62
C PRO A 69 -7.91 31.77 2.54
N LEU A 70 -7.51 31.39 1.32
CA LEU A 70 -8.41 31.15 0.20
C LEU A 70 -9.38 29.97 0.44
N PHE A 71 -8.97 28.99 1.25
CA PHE A 71 -9.67 27.71 1.48
C PHE A 71 -10.19 27.53 2.91
N LYS A 72 -9.60 28.19 3.92
CA LYS A 72 -9.87 28.01 5.37
C LYS A 72 -11.36 27.94 5.74
N ASN A 73 -12.16 28.87 5.22
CA ASN A 73 -13.58 28.96 5.56
C ASN A 73 -14.49 28.33 4.50
N LYS A 74 -13.93 27.55 3.57
CA LYS A 74 -14.66 26.95 2.45
C LYS A 74 -14.68 25.44 2.49
N ILE A 75 -13.78 24.82 3.24
CA ILE A 75 -13.64 23.36 3.32
C ILE A 75 -13.82 22.92 4.76
N THR A 76 -14.72 21.97 5.00
CA THR A 76 -14.79 21.23 6.26
C THR A 76 -14.33 19.79 6.06
N VAL A 77 -13.87 19.14 7.14
CA VAL A 77 -13.38 17.77 7.08
C VAL A 77 -14.18 16.86 8.00
N GLU A 78 -14.52 15.68 7.49
CA GLU A 78 -14.95 14.54 8.28
C GLU A 78 -13.94 13.40 8.08
N VAL A 79 -13.63 12.67 9.14
CA VAL A 79 -12.72 11.51 9.10
C VAL A 79 -13.43 10.30 9.71
N GLN A 80 -13.42 9.18 8.98
CA GLN A 80 -14.03 7.92 9.37
C GLN A 80 -13.01 6.77 9.35
N SER A 81 -13.23 5.78 10.22
CA SER A 81 -12.44 4.53 10.36
C SER A 81 -13.29 3.30 10.03
N PRO A 82 -12.72 2.13 9.68
CA PRO A 82 -11.29 1.75 9.61
C PRO A 82 -10.53 2.41 8.44
N ASP A 83 -9.20 2.49 8.54
CA ASP A 83 -8.34 3.43 7.81
C ASP A 83 -8.70 4.91 8.07
N LEU A 84 -8.07 5.87 7.38
CA LEU A 84 -8.52 7.26 7.38
C LEU A 84 -9.25 7.57 6.08
N LYS A 85 -10.58 7.45 6.09
CA LYS A 85 -11.44 7.96 5.01
C LYS A 85 -11.75 9.42 5.31
N ILE A 86 -11.29 10.31 4.44
CA ILE A 86 -11.34 11.76 4.63
C ILE A 86 -12.32 12.36 3.63
N PHE A 87 -13.31 13.08 4.14
CA PHE A 87 -14.35 13.73 3.36
C PHE A 87 -14.15 15.24 3.48
N PHE A 88 -13.75 15.87 2.39
CA PHE A 88 -13.63 17.31 2.28
C PHE A 88 -14.91 17.88 1.69
N THR A 89 -15.70 18.59 2.49
CA THR A 89 -16.96 19.20 2.05
C THR A 89 -16.74 20.68 1.75
N ILE A 90 -16.96 21.05 0.49
CA ILE A 90 -16.89 22.44 0.03
C ILE A 90 -18.22 23.11 0.38
N LEU A 91 -18.19 24.08 1.29
CA LEU A 91 -19.38 24.68 1.89
C LEU A 91 -20.27 25.39 0.86
N ASP A 92 -19.67 26.19 -0.03
CA ASP A 92 -20.40 27.01 -1.00
C ASP A 92 -21.19 26.17 -2.01
N SER A 93 -20.67 24.99 -2.38
CA SER A 93 -21.25 24.14 -3.42
C SER A 93 -21.83 22.83 -2.90
N LYS A 94 -21.68 22.53 -1.61
CA LYS A 94 -22.02 21.25 -0.97
C LYS A 94 -21.42 20.03 -1.67
N ILE A 95 -20.29 20.20 -2.36
CA ILE A 95 -19.58 19.11 -3.04
C ILE A 95 -18.65 18.43 -2.06
N THR A 96 -18.68 17.10 -2.01
CA THR A 96 -17.75 16.31 -1.21
C THR A 96 -16.68 15.67 -2.08
N ILE A 97 -15.42 15.90 -1.73
CA ILE A 97 -14.24 15.24 -2.31
C ILE A 97 -13.75 14.19 -1.30
N LYS A 98 -13.71 12.92 -1.72
CA LYS A 98 -13.32 11.80 -0.86
C LYS A 98 -11.87 11.41 -1.15
N ARG A 99 -11.07 11.29 -0.09
CA ARG A 99 -9.70 10.75 -0.14
C ARG A 99 -9.49 9.74 0.98
N LYS A 100 -8.40 8.99 0.89
CA LYS A 100 -8.05 7.98 1.88
C LYS A 100 -6.55 8.04 2.18
N ILE A 101 -6.21 7.88 3.46
CA ILE A 101 -4.89 7.46 3.91
C ILE A 101 -5.05 6.04 4.46
N GLU A 102 -4.29 5.12 3.89
CA GLU A 102 -4.25 3.73 4.34
C GLU A 102 -3.37 3.60 5.57
N LEU A 103 -3.84 2.84 6.54
CA LEU A 103 -3.14 2.60 7.79
C LEU A 103 -2.60 1.17 7.79
N LYS A 104 -1.31 1.04 8.07
CA LYS A 104 -0.63 -0.25 8.18
C LYS A 104 0.10 -0.34 9.51
N SER A 105 0.12 -1.54 10.05
CA SER A 105 0.91 -1.89 11.22
C SER A 105 1.66 -3.19 10.97
N GLY A 106 2.79 -3.33 11.65
CA GLY A 106 3.63 -4.52 11.58
C GLY A 106 4.39 -4.66 12.89
N TYR A 107 4.84 -5.87 13.19
CA TYR A 107 5.54 -6.19 14.42
C TYR A 107 6.91 -6.80 14.13
N THR A 108 7.93 -6.43 14.91
CA THR A 108 9.22 -7.11 14.89
C THR A 108 9.85 -7.21 16.27
N GLU A 109 10.52 -8.34 16.49
CA GLU A 109 11.45 -8.58 17.59
C GLU A 109 12.92 -8.55 17.13
N LYS A 110 13.16 -8.52 15.82
CA LYS A 110 14.50 -8.61 15.21
C LYS A 110 14.85 -7.33 14.47
N ALA A 111 16.14 -7.11 14.24
CA ALA A 111 16.68 -5.95 13.52
C ALA A 111 16.41 -5.94 12.00
N ASN A 112 15.74 -6.96 11.46
CA ASN A 112 15.43 -7.04 10.03
C ASN A 112 14.23 -6.16 9.67
N ASP A 113 14.16 -5.75 8.41
CA ASP A 113 13.03 -4.99 7.86
C ASP A 113 11.71 -5.77 7.99
N VAL A 114 10.64 -5.05 8.29
CA VAL A 114 9.30 -5.63 8.44
C VAL A 114 8.58 -5.61 7.13
N ILE A 115 8.20 -6.81 6.69
CA ILE A 115 7.49 -7.04 5.43
C ILE A 115 6.12 -7.61 5.77
N ILE A 116 5.06 -6.84 5.51
CA ILE A 116 3.68 -7.25 5.76
C ILE A 116 2.94 -7.52 4.44
N PRO A 117 1.84 -8.28 4.47
CA PRO A 117 0.91 -8.35 3.35
C PRO A 117 0.29 -6.96 3.06
N GLY A 118 0.31 -6.57 1.78
CA GLY A 118 -0.35 -5.35 1.29
C GLY A 118 -1.86 -5.52 1.11
N SER A 119 -2.49 -4.60 0.39
CA SER A 119 -3.86 -4.68 -0.13
C SER A 119 -3.89 -5.33 -1.52
N THR A 120 -5.01 -5.93 -1.90
CA THR A 120 -5.19 -6.59 -3.21
C THR A 120 -5.14 -5.58 -4.36
N ILE A 121 -4.41 -5.91 -5.44
CA ILE A 121 -4.05 -4.94 -6.50
C ILE A 121 -5.24 -4.49 -7.34
N GLY A 122 -6.25 -5.34 -7.52
CA GLY A 122 -7.34 -5.12 -8.49
C GLY A 122 -8.01 -3.76 -8.35
N LYS A 123 -8.31 -3.35 -7.11
CA LYS A 123 -8.92 -2.04 -6.79
C LYS A 123 -7.98 -1.08 -6.06
N LEU A 124 -6.72 -1.47 -5.88
CA LEU A 124 -5.74 -0.63 -5.20
C LEU A 124 -5.34 0.54 -6.10
N ASP A 125 -5.47 1.74 -5.55
CA ASP A 125 -4.75 2.92 -6.01
C ASP A 125 -3.33 2.86 -5.42
N ILE A 126 -2.33 2.68 -6.27
CA ILE A 126 -0.93 2.56 -5.85
C ILE A 126 -0.33 3.89 -5.42
N ASN A 127 -1.03 4.98 -5.73
CA ASN A 127 -0.71 6.34 -5.32
C ASN A 127 -1.46 6.73 -4.05
N ILE A 128 -2.19 5.84 -3.40
CA ILE A 128 -2.79 6.16 -2.10
C ILE A 128 -1.70 6.49 -1.08
N TRP A 129 -1.96 7.47 -0.22
CA TRP A 129 -1.08 7.77 0.91
C TRP A 129 -1.19 6.68 1.98
N VAL A 130 -0.08 6.35 2.63
CA VAL A 130 0.04 5.33 3.67
C VAL A 130 0.74 5.92 4.88
N ILE A 131 0.26 5.56 6.07
CA ILE A 131 1.00 5.69 7.33
C ILE A 131 1.23 4.28 7.86
N PHE A 132 2.50 3.94 8.08
CA PHE A 132 2.93 2.62 8.56
C PHE A 132 3.57 2.74 9.94
N VAL A 133 2.90 2.15 10.94
CA VAL A 133 3.42 1.95 12.30
C VAL A 133 4.21 0.64 12.38
N LEU A 134 5.47 0.72 12.75
CA LEU A 134 6.26 -0.43 13.17
C LEU A 134 6.22 -0.54 14.70
N ARG A 135 5.65 -1.63 15.19
CA ARG A 135 5.56 -2.00 16.60
C ARG A 135 6.81 -2.79 17.00
N LYS A 136 7.48 -2.34 18.06
CA LYS A 136 8.71 -2.95 18.58
C LYS A 136 8.56 -3.31 20.04
N ASN A 137 9.40 -4.25 20.49
CA ASN A 137 9.58 -4.58 21.90
C ASN A 137 8.25 -4.86 22.61
N ASN A 138 7.43 -5.75 22.03
CA ASN A 138 6.09 -6.07 22.53
C ASN A 138 5.20 -4.82 22.73
N ASN A 139 5.05 -4.02 21.67
CA ASN A 139 4.27 -2.77 21.63
C ASN A 139 4.70 -1.69 22.64
N ARG A 140 5.98 -1.67 23.05
CA ARG A 140 6.54 -0.64 23.94
C ARG A 140 7.10 0.57 23.18
N GLN A 141 7.50 0.36 21.94
CA GLN A 141 8.06 1.41 21.10
C GLN A 141 7.46 1.33 19.70
N PHE A 142 7.20 2.49 19.11
CA PHE A 142 6.61 2.62 17.79
C PHE A 142 7.45 3.53 16.91
N ASP A 143 7.81 3.05 15.73
CA ASP A 143 8.38 3.89 14.69
C ASP A 143 7.36 4.10 13.58
N ILE A 144 7.19 5.35 13.17
CA ILE A 144 6.21 5.74 12.16
C ILE A 144 6.96 6.11 10.87
N ARG A 145 6.47 5.59 9.76
CA ARG A 145 6.84 6.04 8.42
C ARG A 145 5.61 6.35 7.60
N TYR A 146 5.81 7.10 6.53
CA TYR A 146 4.72 7.48 5.64
C TYR A 146 5.17 7.53 4.18
N GLY A 147 4.23 7.60 3.26
CA GLY A 147 4.54 7.74 1.84
C GLY A 147 3.41 7.24 0.96
N ARG A 148 3.59 7.37 -0.35
CA ARG A 148 2.70 6.73 -1.33
C ARG A 148 2.86 5.20 -1.26
N TYR A 149 1.77 4.48 -1.45
CA TYR A 149 1.75 3.01 -1.31
C TYR A 149 2.81 2.31 -2.15
N TYR A 150 3.06 2.79 -3.37
CA TYR A 150 4.06 2.20 -4.25
C TYR A 150 5.48 2.18 -3.67
N LYS A 151 5.81 3.08 -2.74
CA LYS A 151 7.13 3.15 -2.10
C LYS A 151 7.43 1.92 -1.26
N GLY A 152 6.42 1.38 -0.59
CA GLY A 152 6.58 0.18 0.22
C GLY A 152 6.56 -1.12 -0.58
N LEU A 153 6.19 -1.10 -1.86
CA LEU A 153 6.02 -2.32 -2.66
C LEU A 153 7.33 -3.10 -2.75
N LYS A 154 7.33 -4.31 -2.20
CA LYS A 154 8.44 -5.26 -2.27
C LYS A 154 7.98 -6.55 -2.90
N ILE A 155 8.68 -6.96 -3.94
CA ILE A 155 8.50 -8.27 -4.56
C ILE A 155 9.28 -9.27 -3.72
N THR A 156 8.64 -10.39 -3.39
CA THR A 156 9.33 -11.50 -2.74
C THR A 156 9.15 -12.78 -3.54
N GLU A 157 10.11 -13.70 -3.40
CA GLU A 157 10.08 -15.02 -4.04
C GLU A 157 8.87 -15.87 -3.62
N ASN A 158 8.15 -15.46 -2.56
CA ASN A 158 7.00 -16.14 -1.98
C ASN A 158 5.72 -15.29 -2.05
N ASP A 159 5.60 -14.40 -3.05
CA ASP A 159 4.35 -13.68 -3.27
C ASP A 159 3.24 -14.65 -3.68
N LEU A 160 2.05 -14.47 -3.10
CA LEU A 160 0.89 -15.32 -3.36
C LEU A 160 -0.19 -14.54 -4.09
N PHE A 161 -0.99 -15.25 -4.88
CA PHE A 161 -2.27 -14.73 -5.33
C PHE A 161 -3.26 -14.72 -4.16
N GLN A 162 -4.05 -13.67 -4.04
CA GLN A 162 -5.23 -13.58 -3.19
C GLN A 162 -6.36 -12.98 -4.03
N ASP A 163 -7.53 -13.62 -4.03
CA ASP A 163 -8.70 -13.21 -4.82
C ASP A 163 -8.37 -12.95 -6.30
N ARG A 164 -7.60 -13.87 -6.89
CA ARG A 164 -7.11 -13.84 -8.28
C ARG A 164 -6.17 -12.66 -8.64
N THR A 165 -5.63 -11.96 -7.64
CA THR A 165 -4.65 -10.88 -7.84
C THR A 165 -3.40 -11.14 -6.98
N PRO A 166 -2.17 -10.83 -7.43
CA PRO A 166 -1.02 -10.85 -6.57
C PRO A 166 -1.29 -9.92 -5.38
N ARG A 167 -0.98 -10.39 -4.18
CA ARG A 167 -0.97 -9.52 -3.01
C ARG A 167 0.45 -9.03 -2.82
N PRO A 168 0.77 -7.77 -3.15
CA PRO A 168 2.11 -7.26 -2.99
C PRO A 168 2.45 -7.25 -1.51
N ARG A 169 3.74 -7.37 -1.20
CA ARG A 169 4.20 -7.11 0.15
C ARG A 169 4.59 -5.65 0.31
N LEU A 170 4.46 -5.16 1.53
CA LEU A 170 4.89 -3.84 1.93
C LEU A 170 6.07 -3.95 2.89
N ALA A 171 7.21 -3.39 2.48
CA ALA A 171 8.39 -3.23 3.29
C ALA A 171 8.33 -1.89 4.04
N TRP A 172 8.43 -1.93 5.37
CA TRP A 172 8.45 -0.72 6.19
C TRP A 172 9.59 0.21 5.78
N SER A 173 10.78 -0.35 5.51
CA SER A 173 11.96 0.40 5.08
C SER A 173 11.78 1.19 3.77
N GLY A 174 10.83 0.80 2.92
CA GLY A 174 10.55 1.49 1.64
C GLY A 174 9.83 2.82 1.80
N PHE A 175 9.19 3.06 2.95
CA PHE A 175 8.50 4.31 3.24
C PHE A 175 9.45 5.40 3.75
N GLN A 176 9.05 6.66 3.60
CA GLN A 176 9.79 7.84 4.02
C GLN A 176 9.78 7.98 5.53
N LYS A 177 10.87 8.52 6.09
CA LYS A 177 10.92 8.91 7.49
C LYS A 177 10.14 10.22 7.68
N ILE A 178 9.71 10.49 8.91
CA ILE A 178 8.91 11.69 9.22
C ILE A 178 9.65 13.01 8.94
N GLU A 179 10.99 12.98 8.99
CA GLU A 179 11.85 14.14 8.72
C GLU A 179 11.89 14.48 7.23
N ASP A 180 11.70 13.47 6.37
CA ASP A 180 11.72 13.65 4.92
C ASP A 180 10.52 14.49 4.46
N ASN A 181 10.71 15.24 3.37
CA ASN A 181 9.59 15.92 2.70
C ASN A 181 8.75 14.90 1.91
N PRO A 182 7.43 15.08 1.79
CA PRO A 182 6.59 14.13 1.06
C PRO A 182 7.03 13.99 -0.40
N ASP A 183 7.21 12.77 -0.87
CA ASP A 183 7.37 12.50 -2.30
C ASP A 183 5.99 12.49 -2.96
N ASP A 184 5.70 13.55 -3.70
CA ASP A 184 4.43 13.79 -4.37
C ASP A 184 4.34 13.12 -5.75
N LYS A 185 5.40 12.45 -6.22
CA LYS A 185 5.40 11.75 -7.51
C LYS A 185 4.31 10.70 -7.56
N VAL A 186 3.43 10.85 -8.55
CA VAL A 186 2.42 9.87 -8.94
C VAL A 186 3.03 8.93 -9.97
N VAL A 187 2.79 7.64 -9.81
CA VAL A 187 3.21 6.62 -10.78
C VAL A 187 1.97 6.03 -11.47
N GLU A 188 2.05 5.86 -12.78
CA GLU A 188 0.99 5.20 -13.52
C GLU A 188 0.92 3.72 -13.15
N LYS A 189 -0.29 3.18 -13.17
CA LYS A 189 -0.53 1.79 -12.82
C LYS A 189 0.05 0.83 -13.90
N ASP A 190 0.44 1.24 -15.09
CA ASP A 190 0.58 0.29 -16.22
C ASP A 190 2.00 -0.22 -16.59
N LYS A 191 2.00 -1.37 -17.31
CA LYS A 191 3.05 -2.34 -17.68
C LYS A 191 3.74 -3.07 -16.54
N GLU A 192 4.12 -2.36 -15.48
CA GLU A 192 4.89 -2.99 -14.39
C GLU A 192 4.05 -4.01 -13.61
N TRP A 193 2.71 -3.84 -13.55
CA TRP A 193 1.84 -4.83 -12.91
C TRP A 193 1.69 -6.11 -13.72
N ILE A 194 1.57 -6.06 -15.06
CA ILE A 194 1.54 -7.28 -15.88
C ILE A 194 2.83 -8.07 -15.65
N LYS A 195 3.98 -7.38 -15.62
CA LYS A 195 5.27 -7.97 -15.29
C LYS A 195 5.30 -8.59 -13.89
N ARG A 196 4.64 -7.97 -12.90
CA ARG A 196 4.53 -8.51 -11.53
C ARG A 196 3.63 -9.74 -11.46
N TYR A 197 2.47 -9.75 -12.12
CA TYR A 197 1.60 -10.94 -12.21
C TYR A 197 2.38 -12.11 -12.81
N ALA A 198 3.12 -11.82 -13.87
CA ALA A 198 3.93 -12.79 -14.58
C ALA A 198 5.14 -13.28 -13.77
N GLN A 199 5.86 -12.40 -13.06
CA GLN A 199 6.95 -12.79 -12.14
C GLN A 199 6.46 -13.72 -11.03
N VAL A 200 5.31 -13.43 -10.42
CA VAL A 200 4.72 -14.27 -9.36
C VAL A 200 4.29 -15.63 -9.92
N ALA A 201 3.69 -15.66 -11.10
CA ALA A 201 3.31 -16.90 -11.78
C ALA A 201 4.54 -17.79 -12.09
N VAL A 202 5.58 -17.21 -12.70
CA VAL A 202 6.83 -17.91 -13.04
C VAL A 202 7.54 -18.44 -11.80
N ASN A 203 7.68 -17.61 -10.75
CA ASN A 203 8.29 -18.04 -9.48
C ASN A 203 7.55 -19.21 -8.82
N ARG A 204 6.22 -19.19 -8.85
CA ARG A 204 5.40 -20.27 -8.26
C ARG A 204 5.62 -21.60 -8.98
N ILE A 205 5.70 -21.59 -10.32
CA ILE A 205 5.96 -22.78 -11.13
C ILE A 205 7.36 -23.34 -10.84
N ILE A 206 8.37 -22.47 -10.80
CA ILE A 206 9.77 -22.90 -10.73
C ILE A 206 10.14 -23.39 -9.34
N ASN A 207 9.64 -22.73 -8.30
CA ASN A 207 9.91 -23.09 -6.90
C ASN A 207 9.00 -24.22 -6.38
N ASN A 208 8.20 -24.82 -7.26
CA ASN A 208 7.61 -26.15 -7.08
C ASN A 208 6.82 -26.35 -5.77
N LYS A 209 6.01 -25.35 -5.38
CA LYS A 209 4.99 -25.51 -4.32
C LYS A 209 3.64 -26.01 -4.85
N ILE A 210 3.59 -26.59 -6.05
CA ILE A 210 2.41 -27.23 -6.64
C ILE A 210 2.29 -28.66 -6.08
N ASN A 211 2.12 -28.81 -4.77
CA ASN A 211 1.90 -30.13 -4.14
C ASN A 211 0.51 -30.28 -3.52
N LYS A 212 -0.39 -29.31 -3.75
CA LYS A 212 -1.82 -29.41 -3.43
C LYS A 212 -2.58 -28.59 -4.47
N SER A 213 -3.50 -29.21 -5.20
CA SER A 213 -4.34 -28.56 -6.21
C SER A 213 -4.95 -27.28 -5.66
N SER A 214 -4.43 -26.14 -6.11
CA SER A 214 -4.92 -24.82 -5.73
C SER A 214 -5.61 -24.20 -6.94
N TRP A 215 -6.75 -23.54 -6.74
CA TRP A 215 -7.38 -22.72 -7.80
C TRP A 215 -6.42 -21.68 -8.41
N GLN A 216 -5.34 -21.34 -7.69
CA GLN A 216 -4.29 -20.44 -8.14
C GLN A 216 -3.49 -21.02 -9.31
N ASP A 217 -3.44 -22.35 -9.45
CA ASP A 217 -2.64 -23.02 -10.45
C ASP A 217 -3.27 -22.86 -11.86
N ASP A 218 -4.61 -22.88 -11.97
CA ASP A 218 -5.32 -22.57 -13.23
C ASP A 218 -5.04 -21.12 -13.69
N LEU A 219 -5.09 -20.17 -12.77
CA LEU A 219 -4.76 -18.76 -13.06
C LEU A 219 -3.30 -18.61 -13.52
N VAL A 220 -2.39 -19.33 -12.88
CA VAL A 220 -0.96 -19.31 -13.20
C VAL A 220 -0.72 -19.90 -14.59
N ILE A 221 -1.39 -21.00 -14.95
CA ILE A 221 -1.33 -21.60 -16.30
C ILE A 221 -1.81 -20.59 -17.37
N GLU A 222 -2.93 -19.90 -17.14
CA GLU A 222 -3.42 -18.89 -18.09
C GLU A 222 -2.48 -17.69 -18.23
N ILE A 223 -1.85 -17.23 -17.14
CA ILE A 223 -0.83 -16.18 -17.19
C ILE A 223 0.38 -16.64 -18.01
N ILE A 224 0.81 -17.90 -17.85
CA ILE A 224 1.92 -18.45 -18.64
C ILE A 224 1.55 -18.56 -20.13
N LYS A 225 0.35 -19.05 -20.45
CA LYS A 225 -0.13 -19.07 -21.85
C LYS A 225 -0.08 -17.69 -22.45
N TYR A 226 -0.53 -16.67 -21.73
CA TYR A 226 -0.40 -15.28 -22.17
C TYR A 226 1.07 -14.89 -22.43
N LEU A 227 2.00 -15.21 -21.51
CA LEU A 227 3.42 -14.89 -21.68
C LEU A 227 4.08 -15.60 -22.86
N LEU A 228 3.69 -16.84 -23.16
CA LEU A 228 4.19 -17.56 -24.34
C LEU A 228 3.80 -16.87 -25.64
N HIS A 229 2.67 -16.15 -25.67
CA HIS A 229 2.25 -15.32 -26.80
C HIS A 229 2.81 -13.89 -26.75
N ASN A 230 3.54 -13.51 -25.69
CA ASN A 230 4.15 -12.19 -25.49
C ASN A 230 5.64 -12.35 -25.09
N PRO A 231 6.50 -12.81 -26.02
CA PRO A 231 7.86 -13.27 -25.71
C PRO A 231 8.77 -12.18 -25.12
N GLU A 232 8.58 -10.93 -25.53
CA GLU A 232 9.31 -9.77 -25.03
C GLU A 232 9.09 -9.53 -23.52
N ILE A 233 7.88 -9.77 -23.00
CA ILE A 233 7.59 -9.70 -21.56
C ILE A 233 8.22 -10.90 -20.83
N LEU A 234 8.19 -12.08 -21.45
CA LEU A 234 8.72 -13.30 -20.87
C LEU A 234 10.25 -13.25 -20.70
N GLU A 235 10.97 -12.75 -21.70
CA GLU A 235 12.43 -12.61 -21.68
C GLU A 235 12.88 -11.67 -20.57
N GLU A 236 12.25 -10.50 -20.44
CA GLU A 236 12.56 -9.55 -19.37
C GLU A 236 12.36 -10.16 -17.96
N ILE A 237 11.32 -10.97 -17.79
CA ILE A 237 11.03 -11.61 -16.51
C ILE A 237 12.04 -12.71 -16.20
N MET A 238 12.39 -13.53 -17.19
CA MET A 238 13.38 -14.57 -17.04
C MET A 238 14.75 -14.00 -16.68
N ASP A 239 15.17 -12.92 -17.34
CA ASP A 239 16.43 -12.23 -17.04
C ASP A 239 16.45 -11.72 -15.60
N LYS A 240 15.37 -11.03 -15.20
CA LYS A 240 15.24 -10.49 -13.83
C LYS A 240 15.23 -11.57 -12.75
N LEU A 241 14.67 -12.74 -13.05
CA LEU A 241 14.63 -13.87 -12.13
C LEU A 241 15.84 -14.82 -12.28
N SER A 242 16.73 -14.57 -13.25
CA SER A 242 17.87 -15.43 -13.59
C SER A 242 17.46 -16.88 -13.87
N ILE A 243 16.42 -17.06 -14.70
CA ILE A 243 15.80 -18.35 -14.99
C ILE A 243 15.98 -18.72 -16.47
N ASP A 244 16.39 -19.96 -16.73
CA ASP A 244 16.46 -20.52 -18.10
C ASP A 244 15.05 -20.79 -18.67
N LYS A 245 14.81 -20.32 -19.90
CA LYS A 245 13.58 -20.55 -20.70
C LYS A 245 13.21 -22.02 -20.77
N ASN A 246 14.20 -22.87 -21.02
CA ASN A 246 14.01 -24.30 -21.23
C ASN A 246 13.55 -24.97 -19.93
N ARG A 247 14.03 -24.48 -18.79
CA ARG A 247 13.60 -24.95 -17.46
C ARG A 247 12.13 -24.60 -17.20
N LEU A 248 11.70 -23.40 -17.59
CA LEU A 248 10.29 -23.00 -17.48
C LEU A 248 9.40 -23.85 -18.41
N ILE A 249 9.78 -24.00 -19.69
CA ILE A 249 9.04 -24.81 -20.67
C ILE A 249 8.92 -26.27 -20.22
N ALA A 250 10.00 -26.87 -19.71
CA ALA A 250 9.98 -28.25 -19.20
C ALA A 250 9.00 -28.41 -18.02
N LYS A 251 8.93 -27.41 -17.13
CA LYS A 251 7.98 -27.42 -16.00
C LYS A 251 6.53 -27.29 -16.48
N ILE A 252 6.26 -26.45 -17.46
CA ILE A 252 4.90 -26.27 -18.02
C ILE A 252 4.42 -27.57 -18.65
N LYS A 253 5.24 -28.22 -19.48
CA LYS A 253 4.90 -29.51 -20.11
C LYS A 253 4.60 -30.61 -19.09
N ASN A 254 5.28 -30.62 -17.95
CA ASN A 254 4.99 -31.57 -16.87
C ASN A 254 3.67 -31.29 -16.14
N ILE A 255 3.19 -30.04 -16.14
CA ILE A 255 1.91 -29.67 -15.54
C ILE A 255 0.74 -30.03 -16.48
N GLU A 256 0.90 -29.86 -17.81
CA GLU A 256 -0.15 -30.20 -18.79
C GLU A 256 -0.37 -31.71 -18.98
N ASN A 257 0.61 -32.53 -18.61
CA ASN A 257 0.56 -33.99 -18.74
C ASN A 257 0.05 -34.70 -17.46
N ASN A 258 -0.34 -33.96 -16.42
CA ASN A 258 -0.93 -34.47 -15.17
C ASN A 258 -2.33 -33.90 -14.96
#